data_AF-A0A7U2QTY0-F1
#
_entry.id   AF-A0A7U2QTY0-F1
#
_cell.length_a   1.000
_cell.length_b   1.000
_cell.length_c   1.000
_cell.angle_alpha   90.00
_cell.angle_beta   90.00
_cell.angle_gamma   90.00
#
_symmetry.space_group_name_H-M   'P 1'
#
loop_
_entity.id
_entity.type
_entity.pdbx_description
1 polymer ?
#
loop_
_entity_poly.entity_id
_entity_poly.type
_entity_poly.pdbx_seq_one_letter_code
_entity_poly.pdbx_strand_id
1 'polypeptide(L)'
;MPTDLSPAPERFNPTFAEPRQRAGMPWSPPAPSPAIPQRGPPPREDFAPEGSFYYEGSVHFHSLGKTLYRFRKFAHGLPASRAVVFAGASLKSISDLLPLACKMANQRANEVHLVLMGRDDVSIEGIQHVNGIDDSDCPIYWHDGRVDYAQWSTDARMERAVASGLTYVQAYLSPQAVITQGESSEEVFFLQGIEKKARELGTAHIVLPTATRDIMWISSLDSHSLQAWNDMRIEILIQAPTESSGSFIRLIRSLKDADYLGSAPGLTIELPHDVDPQLLRFLKTMKWPSNTSNKVTLRRRVRHGVLDAAEASLRTAEAFYPQDPNMTHVLMLSPQAELSASFYHYLKHTVLKYKYSTNAGQVASDLLGISLELSSSLPTSDESVNFPTLDTNRFPGLDEREAMLVSLGQVPNSNAALYFGDKWVEFQSFLSERLAKEVTSPHEKVISERYPAVMEYLLEFMRAKDYYLLYPAARGTQTLATVHSDLFQPPEEYSDENWAKSTKPDNVKDQSN
;
A
#
# COMPACT_ATOMS: atom_id res chain seq x y z
N MET A 1 23.29 -1.30 -12.20
CA MET A 1 22.40 -1.12 -13.36
C MET A 1 22.16 0.38 -13.50
N PRO A 2 22.27 1.00 -14.69
CA PRO A 2 21.56 2.25 -14.91
C PRO A 2 20.09 1.94 -14.62
N THR A 3 19.49 2.61 -13.64
CA THR A 3 18.09 2.43 -13.26
C THR A 3 17.10 2.71 -14.39
N ASP A 4 17.61 3.15 -15.55
CA ASP A 4 16.89 3.49 -16.77
C ASP A 4 16.86 2.36 -17.81
N LEU A 5 17.44 1.18 -17.53
CA LEU A 5 17.38 0.04 -18.46
C LEU A 5 16.07 -0.74 -18.29
N SER A 6 15.26 -0.79 -19.35
CA SER A 6 14.04 -1.60 -19.41
C SER A 6 14.32 -3.11 -19.35
N PRO A 7 13.36 -3.94 -18.88
CA PRO A 7 13.50 -5.39 -18.82
C PRO A 7 13.98 -6.00 -20.15
N ALA A 8 14.77 -7.07 -20.09
CA ALA A 8 15.31 -7.71 -21.28
C ALA A 8 14.24 -8.05 -22.36
N PRO A 9 13.05 -8.56 -22.03
CA PRO A 9 12.00 -8.82 -23.01
C PRO A 9 11.54 -7.57 -23.80
N GLU A 10 11.52 -6.40 -23.16
CA GLU A 10 11.16 -5.14 -23.82
C GLU A 10 12.29 -4.62 -24.72
N ARG A 11 13.55 -4.86 -24.34
CA ARG A 11 14.74 -4.51 -25.14
C ARG A 11 14.95 -5.40 -26.37
N PHE A 12 14.53 -6.66 -26.28
CA PHE A 12 14.70 -7.68 -27.31
C PHE A 12 13.37 -8.08 -27.98
N ASN A 13 12.43 -7.13 -28.08
CA ASN A 13 11.19 -7.36 -28.81
C ASN A 13 11.49 -7.68 -30.30
N PRO A 14 11.04 -8.84 -30.82
CA PRO A 14 11.38 -9.29 -32.19
C PRO A 14 10.93 -8.32 -33.29
N THR A 15 9.93 -7.46 -33.05
CA THR A 15 9.50 -6.43 -34.03
C THR A 15 10.53 -5.31 -34.23
N PHE A 16 11.50 -5.13 -33.33
CA PHE A 16 12.59 -4.16 -33.43
C PHE A 16 13.96 -4.81 -33.61
N ALA A 17 14.03 -6.14 -33.79
CA ALA A 17 15.28 -6.90 -33.89
C ALA A 17 15.85 -6.95 -35.32
N GLU A 18 15.03 -6.73 -36.36
CA GLU A 18 15.46 -6.75 -37.77
C GLU A 18 16.58 -5.74 -38.12
N PRO A 19 16.67 -4.51 -37.55
CA PRO A 19 17.73 -3.59 -37.91
C PRO A 19 19.09 -3.93 -37.27
N ARG A 20 19.11 -4.68 -36.15
CA ARG A 20 20.35 -4.96 -35.40
C ARG A 20 21.17 -6.10 -35.98
N GLN A 21 20.56 -7.01 -36.73
CA GLN A 21 21.29 -8.05 -37.47
C GLN A 21 22.12 -7.50 -38.65
N ARG A 22 21.85 -6.25 -39.10
CA ARG A 22 22.63 -5.58 -40.16
C ARG A 22 23.86 -4.82 -39.67
N ALA A 23 23.95 -4.51 -38.38
CA ALA A 23 25.14 -3.88 -37.79
C ALA A 23 25.98 -4.97 -37.13
N GLY A 24 26.92 -5.55 -37.87
CA GLY A 24 27.75 -6.70 -37.46
C GLY A 24 28.56 -6.46 -36.19
N MET A 25 27.92 -6.55 -35.04
CA MET A 25 28.56 -6.60 -33.73
C MET A 25 28.99 -8.04 -33.46
N PRO A 26 30.26 -8.30 -33.09
CA PRO A 26 30.71 -9.66 -32.83
C PRO A 26 29.98 -10.19 -31.59
N TRP A 27 29.07 -11.15 -31.78
CA TRP A 27 28.62 -12.03 -30.71
C TRP A 27 29.79 -12.95 -30.33
N SER A 28 30.50 -12.60 -29.27
CA SER A 28 31.38 -13.54 -28.58
C SER A 28 30.47 -14.51 -27.80
N PRO A 29 30.58 -15.84 -27.99
CA PRO A 29 29.83 -16.78 -27.16
C PRO A 29 30.27 -16.60 -25.70
N PRO A 30 29.34 -16.62 -24.73
CA PRO A 30 29.71 -16.65 -23.32
C PRO A 30 30.63 -17.85 -23.06
N ALA A 31 31.63 -17.66 -22.20
CA ALA A 31 32.45 -18.78 -21.72
C ALA A 31 31.51 -19.84 -21.08
N PRO A 32 31.77 -21.15 -21.28
CA PRO A 32 30.97 -22.19 -20.67
C PRO A 32 31.14 -22.16 -19.14
N SER A 33 30.17 -21.57 -18.45
CA SER A 33 29.94 -21.77 -17.02
C SER A 33 29.69 -23.26 -16.73
N PRO A 34 29.84 -23.73 -15.48
CA PRO A 34 29.47 -25.10 -15.10
C PRO A 34 27.95 -25.23 -15.21
N ALA A 35 27.48 -25.52 -16.43
CA ALA A 35 26.13 -25.90 -16.73
C ALA A 35 25.73 -27.02 -15.76
N ILE A 36 24.45 -27.03 -15.37
CA ILE A 36 23.80 -28.25 -14.89
C ILE A 36 24.31 -29.36 -15.81
N PRO A 37 24.95 -30.43 -15.29
CA PRO A 37 25.53 -31.45 -16.16
C PRO A 37 24.43 -31.86 -17.12
N GLN A 38 24.67 -31.64 -18.41
CA GLN A 38 23.73 -31.88 -19.51
C GLN A 38 23.38 -33.37 -19.48
N ARG A 39 22.44 -33.73 -18.60
CA ARG A 39 21.86 -35.05 -18.55
C ARG A 39 20.89 -35.05 -19.71
N GLY A 40 21.05 -36.03 -20.59
CA GLY A 40 20.04 -36.33 -21.58
C GLY A 40 18.67 -36.54 -20.92
N PRO A 41 17.60 -36.58 -21.73
CA PRO A 41 16.24 -36.74 -21.21
C PRO A 41 16.16 -37.93 -20.24
N PRO A 42 15.43 -37.80 -19.12
CA PRO A 42 15.27 -38.90 -18.19
C PRO A 42 14.54 -40.07 -18.90
N PRO A 43 14.75 -41.33 -18.46
CA PRO A 43 14.03 -42.47 -19.00
C PRO A 43 12.52 -42.21 -18.96
N ARG A 44 11.84 -42.51 -20.07
CA ARG A 44 10.38 -42.37 -20.16
C ARG A 44 9.74 -43.67 -19.68
N GLU A 45 8.93 -43.58 -18.63
CA GLU A 45 8.18 -44.72 -18.12
C GLU A 45 7.01 -45.08 -19.05
N ASP A 46 6.60 -46.36 -19.05
CA ASP A 46 5.57 -46.89 -19.97
C ASP A 46 4.21 -46.20 -19.82
N PHE A 47 3.92 -45.64 -18.64
CA PHE A 47 2.68 -44.90 -18.33
C PHE A 47 2.90 -43.38 -18.25
N ALA A 48 4.04 -42.87 -18.74
CA ALA A 48 4.34 -41.45 -18.68
C ALA A 48 3.41 -40.65 -19.62
N PRO A 49 3.00 -39.42 -19.22
CA PRO A 49 2.14 -38.57 -20.05
C PRO A 49 2.67 -38.38 -21.48
N GLU A 50 1.75 -38.19 -22.44
CA GLU A 50 2.12 -37.77 -23.79
C GLU A 50 2.58 -36.31 -23.80
N GLY A 51 3.79 -36.05 -24.30
CA GLY A 51 4.34 -34.70 -24.43
C GLY A 51 5.81 -34.59 -24.01
N SER A 52 6.32 -33.35 -23.99
CA SER A 52 7.67 -33.03 -23.53
C SER A 52 7.81 -33.04 -22.00
N PHE A 53 6.70 -32.88 -21.28
CA PHE A 53 6.64 -32.87 -19.82
C PHE A 53 6.05 -34.18 -19.31
N TYR A 54 6.91 -35.11 -18.92
CA TYR A 54 6.51 -36.48 -18.58
C TYR A 54 7.20 -37.03 -17.32
N TYR A 55 8.22 -36.35 -16.80
CA TYR A 55 9.02 -36.85 -15.69
C TYR A 55 8.40 -36.48 -14.33
N GLU A 56 8.17 -37.48 -13.48
CA GLU A 56 7.54 -37.38 -12.15
C GLU A 56 8.44 -37.91 -11.00
N GLY A 57 9.72 -38.18 -11.28
CA GLY A 57 10.67 -38.75 -10.33
C GLY A 57 10.97 -37.86 -9.11
N SER A 58 11.82 -38.36 -8.21
CA SER A 58 12.23 -37.64 -6.99
C SER A 58 12.85 -36.28 -7.30
N VAL A 59 12.65 -35.32 -6.39
CA VAL A 59 13.15 -33.95 -6.54
C VAL A 59 14.55 -33.82 -5.96
N HIS A 60 15.52 -33.40 -6.78
CA HIS A 60 16.89 -33.16 -6.33
C HIS A 60 17.37 -31.75 -6.71
N PHE A 61 17.88 -31.02 -5.70
CA PHE A 61 18.53 -29.72 -5.89
C PHE A 61 20.05 -29.88 -5.89
N HIS A 62 20.70 -29.65 -7.01
CA HIS A 62 22.16 -29.77 -7.12
C HIS A 62 22.93 -28.52 -6.67
N SER A 63 22.30 -27.35 -6.81
CA SER A 63 22.96 -26.05 -6.65
C SER A 63 22.42 -25.22 -5.48
N LEU A 64 21.14 -25.40 -5.12
CA LEU A 64 20.47 -24.60 -4.09
C LEU A 64 21.19 -24.62 -2.74
N GLY A 65 21.56 -25.82 -2.26
CA GLY A 65 22.26 -25.96 -0.97
C GLY A 65 23.63 -25.26 -0.94
N LYS A 66 24.34 -25.22 -2.07
CA LYS A 66 25.71 -24.64 -2.14
C LYS A 66 25.70 -23.13 -1.89
N THR A 67 24.66 -22.45 -2.37
CA THR A 67 24.52 -20.99 -2.24
C THR A 67 23.85 -20.61 -0.93
N LEU A 68 22.87 -21.39 -0.46
CA LEU A 68 22.16 -21.14 0.81
C LEU A 68 23.02 -21.40 2.05
N TYR A 69 23.94 -22.37 2.01
CA TYR A 69 24.71 -22.78 3.19
C TYR A 69 25.48 -21.62 3.86
N ARG A 70 25.92 -20.64 3.07
CA ARG A 70 26.66 -19.46 3.56
C ARG A 70 25.84 -18.54 4.46
N PHE A 71 24.52 -18.62 4.36
CA PHE A 71 23.57 -17.78 5.10
C PHE A 71 22.94 -18.52 6.28
N ARG A 72 23.36 -19.75 6.53
CA ARG A 72 22.85 -20.57 7.63
C ARG A 72 23.06 -19.83 8.96
N LYS A 73 21.98 -19.45 9.61
CA LYS A 73 22.01 -18.85 10.94
C LYS A 73 22.20 -19.94 11.98
N PHE A 74 23.29 -19.88 12.75
CA PHE A 74 23.44 -20.71 13.95
C PHE A 74 22.55 -20.11 15.04
N ALA A 75 21.57 -20.89 15.48
CA ALA A 75 20.62 -20.46 16.49
C ALA A 75 21.35 -20.17 17.81
N HIS A 76 21.54 -18.89 18.14
CA HIS A 76 21.40 -18.28 19.48
C HIS A 76 21.68 -16.77 19.40
N GLY A 77 20.68 -15.95 19.75
CA GLY A 77 20.87 -14.51 20.03
C GLY A 77 21.10 -13.58 18.84
N LEU A 78 20.92 -14.04 17.59
CA LEU A 78 21.07 -13.18 16.41
C LEU A 78 19.85 -12.27 16.19
N PRO A 79 20.04 -11.05 15.67
CA PRO A 79 18.96 -10.15 15.32
C PRO A 79 18.00 -10.77 14.30
N ALA A 80 16.75 -10.30 14.29
CA ALA A 80 15.72 -10.73 13.35
C ALA A 80 16.22 -10.68 11.90
N SER A 81 15.80 -11.65 11.09
CA SER A 81 16.25 -11.75 9.71
C SER A 81 15.87 -10.52 8.89
N ARG A 82 16.79 -10.04 8.05
CA ARG A 82 16.55 -8.96 7.08
C ARG A 82 16.42 -9.46 5.65
N ALA A 83 16.28 -10.79 5.49
CA ALA A 83 16.25 -11.43 4.19
C ALA A 83 14.92 -11.16 3.48
N VAL A 84 15.01 -10.69 2.24
CA VAL A 84 13.90 -10.53 1.30
C VAL A 84 14.23 -11.36 0.07
N VAL A 85 13.33 -12.25 -0.31
CA VAL A 85 13.54 -13.18 -1.42
C VAL A 85 12.69 -12.75 -2.61
N PHE A 86 13.32 -12.47 -3.74
CA PHE A 86 12.67 -12.41 -5.03
C PHE A 86 12.71 -13.81 -5.64
N ALA A 87 11.58 -14.31 -6.13
CA ALA A 87 11.53 -15.65 -6.72
C ALA A 87 10.73 -15.64 -8.02
N GLY A 88 11.14 -16.47 -8.97
CA GLY A 88 10.42 -16.66 -10.22
C GLY A 88 10.83 -17.95 -10.93
N ALA A 89 9.94 -18.42 -11.81
CA ALA A 89 10.16 -19.57 -12.67
C ALA A 89 10.39 -19.17 -14.13
N SER A 90 9.67 -18.17 -14.62
CA SER A 90 9.82 -17.66 -15.98
C SER A 90 10.96 -16.65 -16.09
N LEU A 91 11.78 -16.75 -17.14
CA LEU A 91 12.79 -15.73 -17.46
C LEU A 91 12.18 -14.34 -17.68
N LYS A 92 10.92 -14.25 -18.12
CA LYS A 92 10.20 -12.99 -18.27
C LYS A 92 9.97 -12.34 -16.91
N SER A 93 9.44 -13.09 -15.94
CA SER A 93 9.22 -12.62 -14.56
C SER A 93 10.53 -12.19 -13.91
N ILE A 94 11.57 -13.02 -14.01
CA ILE A 94 12.89 -12.70 -13.45
C ILE A 94 13.43 -11.40 -14.04
N SER A 95 13.35 -11.23 -15.36
CA SER A 95 13.82 -10.01 -16.01
C SER A 95 13.06 -8.75 -15.58
N ASP A 96 11.78 -8.87 -15.22
CA ASP A 96 10.97 -7.77 -14.69
C ASP A 96 11.28 -7.46 -13.22
N LEU A 97 11.52 -8.49 -12.39
CA LEU A 97 11.82 -8.32 -10.95
C LEU A 97 13.22 -7.76 -10.68
N LEU A 98 14.18 -8.01 -11.57
CA LEU A 98 15.60 -7.68 -11.36
C LEU A 98 15.87 -6.20 -11.07
N PRO A 99 15.34 -5.22 -11.84
CA PRO A 99 15.53 -3.80 -11.52
C PRO A 99 15.12 -3.44 -10.09
N LEU A 100 14.00 -4.00 -9.60
CA LEU A 100 13.54 -3.75 -8.24
C LEU A 100 14.41 -4.44 -7.19
N ALA A 101 14.78 -5.70 -7.41
CA ALA A 101 15.68 -6.43 -6.52
C ALA A 101 17.02 -5.69 -6.38
N CYS A 102 17.60 -5.23 -7.49
CA CYS A 102 18.83 -4.45 -7.49
C CYS A 102 18.67 -3.10 -6.78
N LYS A 103 17.59 -2.37 -7.05
CA LYS A 103 17.33 -1.09 -6.38
C LYS A 103 17.18 -1.28 -4.87
N MET A 104 16.47 -2.32 -4.43
CA MET A 104 16.28 -2.67 -3.02
C MET A 104 17.61 -3.06 -2.35
N ALA A 105 18.45 -3.84 -3.02
CA ALA A 105 19.77 -4.21 -2.50
C ALA A 105 20.67 -2.98 -2.32
N ASN A 106 20.60 -2.02 -3.25
CA ASN A 106 21.34 -0.76 -3.18
C ASN A 106 20.88 0.15 -2.03
N GLN A 107 19.65 0.01 -1.53
CA GLN A 107 19.21 0.73 -0.32
C GLN A 107 19.88 0.22 0.96
N ARG A 108 20.47 -0.99 0.95
CA ARG A 108 21.11 -1.64 2.11
C ARG A 108 20.21 -1.82 3.33
N ALA A 109 18.90 -1.59 3.18
CA ALA A 109 17.88 -1.87 4.19
C ALA A 109 17.65 -3.39 4.34
N ASN A 110 17.76 -4.14 3.24
CA ASN A 110 17.45 -5.57 3.20
C ASN A 110 18.61 -6.40 2.68
N GLU A 111 18.67 -7.66 3.11
CA GLU A 111 19.51 -8.69 2.51
C GLU A 111 18.71 -9.33 1.36
N VAL A 112 19.02 -8.96 0.11
CA VAL A 112 18.21 -9.32 -1.05
C VAL A 112 18.74 -10.60 -1.70
N HIS A 113 17.86 -11.58 -1.83
CA HIS A 113 18.14 -12.87 -2.46
C HIS A 113 17.25 -13.04 -3.67
N LEU A 114 17.77 -13.60 -4.77
CA LEU A 114 17.00 -13.99 -5.94
C LEU A 114 17.07 -15.50 -6.13
N VAL A 115 15.93 -16.17 -6.21
CA VAL A 115 15.84 -17.63 -6.35
C VAL A 115 15.15 -18.00 -7.67
N LEU A 116 15.86 -18.75 -8.52
CA LEU A 116 15.34 -19.26 -9.78
C LEU A 116 14.75 -20.66 -9.57
N MET A 117 13.48 -20.88 -9.88
CA MET A 117 12.79 -22.16 -9.69
C MET A 117 12.06 -22.64 -10.96
N GLY A 118 12.57 -22.25 -12.12
CA GLY A 118 11.99 -22.50 -13.43
C GLY A 118 12.39 -23.82 -14.10
N ARG A 119 11.89 -24.00 -15.33
CA ARG A 119 12.29 -25.09 -16.24
C ARG A 119 13.45 -24.72 -17.16
N ASP A 120 13.67 -23.42 -17.37
CA ASP A 120 14.68 -22.92 -18.30
C ASP A 120 16.10 -23.28 -17.85
N ASP A 121 16.93 -23.73 -18.80
CA ASP A 121 18.32 -24.15 -18.58
C ASP A 121 19.32 -23.04 -18.96
N VAL A 122 18.98 -21.79 -18.66
CA VAL A 122 19.89 -20.65 -18.85
C VAL A 122 20.74 -20.49 -17.59
N SER A 123 22.06 -20.40 -17.71
CA SER A 123 22.92 -20.18 -16.55
C SER A 123 22.61 -18.84 -15.87
N ILE A 124 22.89 -18.72 -14.56
CA ILE A 124 22.74 -17.44 -13.85
C ILE A 124 23.57 -16.35 -14.52
N GLU A 125 24.80 -16.68 -14.96
CA GLU A 125 25.67 -15.73 -15.65
C GLU A 125 25.07 -15.30 -17.00
N GLY A 126 24.38 -16.21 -17.70
CA GLY A 126 23.64 -15.88 -18.92
C GLY A 126 22.48 -14.91 -18.65
N ILE A 127 21.72 -15.14 -17.58
CA ILE A 127 20.63 -14.25 -17.17
C ILE A 127 21.16 -12.86 -16.78
N GLN A 128 22.26 -12.82 -16.02
CA GLN A 128 22.94 -11.57 -15.66
C GLN A 128 23.41 -10.82 -16.91
N HIS A 129 24.07 -11.50 -17.84
CA HIS A 129 24.59 -10.89 -19.07
C HIS A 129 23.48 -10.30 -19.94
N VAL A 130 22.41 -11.06 -20.18
CA VAL A 130 21.27 -10.59 -21.00
C VAL A 130 20.55 -9.41 -20.33
N ASN A 131 20.50 -9.38 -19.00
CA ASN A 131 19.92 -8.27 -18.26
C ASN A 131 20.87 -7.08 -18.08
N GLY A 132 22.16 -7.20 -18.43
CA GLY A 132 23.16 -6.16 -18.25
C GLY A 132 23.50 -5.93 -16.77
N ILE A 133 23.54 -7.00 -15.99
CA ILE A 133 23.88 -6.98 -14.57
C ILE A 133 25.36 -7.31 -14.41
N ASP A 134 26.07 -6.42 -13.71
CA ASP A 134 27.40 -6.68 -13.16
C ASP A 134 27.33 -6.73 -11.63
N ASP A 135 28.20 -7.51 -11.00
CA ASP A 135 28.20 -7.76 -9.55
C ASP A 135 28.48 -6.47 -8.75
N SER A 136 29.22 -5.53 -9.35
CA SER A 136 29.49 -4.20 -8.77
C SER A 136 28.24 -3.32 -8.67
N ASP A 137 27.23 -3.63 -9.48
CA ASP A 137 26.14 -2.74 -9.87
C ASP A 137 24.79 -3.16 -9.27
N CYS A 138 24.71 -4.40 -8.77
CA CYS A 138 23.53 -5.02 -8.18
C CYS A 138 23.95 -6.07 -7.14
N PRO A 139 24.06 -5.70 -5.85
CA PRO A 139 24.57 -6.58 -4.80
C PRO A 139 23.49 -7.54 -4.27
N ILE A 140 22.90 -8.35 -5.16
CA ILE A 140 21.92 -9.40 -4.81
C ILE A 140 22.59 -10.78 -4.73
N TYR A 141 22.07 -11.65 -3.87
CA TYR A 141 22.53 -13.03 -3.76
C TYR A 141 21.72 -13.96 -4.65
N TRP A 142 22.38 -14.61 -5.59
CA TRP A 142 21.75 -15.52 -6.54
C TRP A 142 21.69 -16.95 -6.00
N HIS A 143 20.53 -17.58 -6.16
CA HIS A 143 20.28 -18.96 -5.78
C HIS A 143 19.64 -19.73 -6.92
N ASP A 144 20.27 -20.84 -7.31
CA ASP A 144 19.70 -21.76 -8.29
C ASP A 144 18.87 -22.84 -7.58
N GLY A 145 17.56 -22.64 -7.57
CA GLY A 145 16.56 -23.56 -7.06
C GLY A 145 15.97 -24.48 -8.12
N ARG A 146 16.54 -24.55 -9.33
CA ARG A 146 16.07 -25.46 -10.37
C ARG A 146 16.44 -26.90 -10.03
N VAL A 147 15.52 -27.80 -10.32
CA VAL A 147 15.64 -29.23 -10.02
C VAL A 147 16.24 -30.00 -11.18
N ASP A 148 16.75 -31.19 -10.89
CA ASP A 148 17.13 -32.15 -11.92
C ASP A 148 15.97 -32.40 -12.89
N TYR A 149 16.29 -32.46 -14.19
CA TYR A 149 15.34 -32.70 -15.27
C TYR A 149 14.14 -31.72 -15.34
N ALA A 150 14.29 -30.49 -14.85
CA ALA A 150 13.20 -29.49 -14.83
C ALA A 150 12.54 -29.29 -16.21
N GLN A 151 13.31 -29.30 -17.30
CA GLN A 151 12.83 -29.18 -18.68
C GLN A 151 11.82 -30.25 -19.11
N TRP A 152 11.88 -31.46 -18.52
CA TRP A 152 10.99 -32.58 -18.84
C TRP A 152 9.96 -32.85 -17.74
N SER A 153 9.96 -32.04 -16.68
CA SER A 153 9.14 -32.28 -15.51
C SER A 153 7.72 -31.78 -15.69
N THR A 154 6.76 -32.59 -15.27
CA THR A 154 5.34 -32.21 -15.22
C THR A 154 5.11 -31.02 -14.28
N ASP A 155 3.94 -30.38 -14.40
CA ASP A 155 3.56 -29.28 -13.51
C ASP A 155 3.46 -29.73 -12.05
N ALA A 156 2.90 -30.92 -11.78
CA ALA A 156 2.77 -31.44 -10.42
C ALA A 156 4.14 -31.74 -9.77
N ARG A 157 5.12 -32.23 -10.54
CA ARG A 157 6.51 -32.36 -10.04
C ARG A 157 7.11 -31.00 -9.74
N MET A 158 6.94 -30.04 -10.63
CA MET A 158 7.50 -28.69 -10.47
C MET A 158 6.85 -27.91 -9.31
N GLU A 159 5.55 -28.07 -9.07
CA GLU A 159 4.86 -27.50 -7.90
C GLU A 159 5.47 -28.05 -6.59
N ARG A 160 5.65 -29.37 -6.50
CA ARG A 160 6.32 -30.03 -5.35
C ARG A 160 7.76 -29.57 -5.19
N ALA A 161 8.47 -29.36 -6.30
CA ALA A 161 9.81 -28.82 -6.30
C ALA A 161 9.86 -27.40 -5.74
N VAL A 162 8.99 -26.50 -6.20
CA VAL A 162 8.92 -25.12 -5.70
C VAL A 162 8.64 -25.10 -4.19
N ALA A 163 7.68 -25.90 -3.71
CA ALA A 163 7.39 -26.02 -2.28
C ALA A 163 8.61 -26.57 -1.48
N SER A 164 9.29 -27.57 -2.01
CA SER A 164 10.51 -28.12 -1.37
C SER A 164 11.65 -27.09 -1.35
N GLY A 165 11.84 -26.36 -2.45
CA GLY A 165 12.83 -25.30 -2.58
C GLY A 165 12.59 -24.17 -1.58
N LEU A 166 11.33 -23.73 -1.44
CA LEU A 166 10.96 -22.69 -0.46
C LEU A 166 11.21 -23.16 0.98
N THR A 167 11.05 -24.46 1.26
CA THR A 167 11.38 -25.03 2.58
C THR A 167 12.87 -24.88 2.90
N TYR A 168 13.76 -25.13 1.94
CA TYR A 168 15.19 -24.88 2.11
C TYR A 168 15.48 -23.38 2.28
N VAL A 169 14.88 -22.52 1.44
CA VAL A 169 15.05 -21.07 1.55
C VAL A 169 14.64 -20.57 2.95
N GLN A 170 13.50 -21.03 3.47
CA GLN A 170 13.04 -20.69 4.81
C GLN A 170 14.01 -21.16 5.91
N ALA A 171 14.49 -22.41 5.81
CA ALA A 171 15.37 -23.00 6.82
C ALA A 171 16.74 -22.31 6.91
N TYR A 172 17.26 -21.79 5.80
CA TYR A 172 18.59 -21.17 5.75
C TYR A 172 18.53 -19.65 5.90
N LEU A 173 17.61 -18.97 5.23
CA LEU A 173 17.55 -17.50 5.19
C LEU A 173 16.57 -16.94 6.22
N SER A 174 15.50 -17.67 6.52
CA SER A 174 14.34 -17.18 7.27
C SER A 174 13.86 -15.82 6.75
N PRO A 175 13.42 -15.73 5.48
CA PRO A 175 13.01 -14.49 4.86
C PRO A 175 11.77 -13.90 5.55
N GLN A 176 11.71 -12.57 5.62
CA GLN A 176 10.53 -11.85 6.12
C GLN A 176 9.45 -11.70 5.04
N ALA A 177 9.88 -11.63 3.78
CA ALA A 177 8.98 -11.55 2.64
C ALA A 177 9.56 -12.27 1.42
N VAL A 178 8.66 -12.85 0.62
CA VAL A 178 8.93 -13.44 -0.68
C VAL A 178 8.13 -12.65 -1.72
N ILE A 179 8.81 -12.06 -2.71
CA ILE A 179 8.22 -11.24 -3.76
C ILE A 179 8.25 -12.00 -5.09
N THR A 180 7.11 -12.10 -5.76
CA THR A 180 6.98 -12.74 -7.08
C THR A 180 6.14 -11.88 -8.03
N GLN A 181 6.19 -12.19 -9.32
CA GLN A 181 5.21 -11.69 -10.27
C GLN A 181 3.86 -12.39 -10.12
N GLY A 182 2.82 -11.80 -10.72
CA GLY A 182 1.50 -12.40 -10.85
C GLY A 182 1.36 -13.34 -12.06
N GLU A 183 0.16 -13.89 -12.21
CA GLU A 183 -0.21 -14.91 -13.22
C GLU A 183 0.08 -14.49 -14.68
N SER A 184 0.11 -13.20 -14.98
CA SER A 184 0.37 -12.68 -16.35
C SER A 184 1.82 -12.83 -16.83
N SER A 185 2.75 -13.08 -15.90
CA SER A 185 4.20 -13.10 -16.20
C SER A 185 4.92 -14.31 -15.62
N GLU A 186 4.21 -15.18 -14.89
CA GLU A 186 4.78 -16.29 -14.13
C GLU A 186 4.09 -17.62 -14.46
N GLU A 187 4.77 -18.72 -14.19
CA GLU A 187 4.24 -20.07 -14.42
C GLU A 187 3.22 -20.49 -13.35
N VAL A 188 2.13 -21.15 -13.77
CA VAL A 188 1.03 -21.56 -12.87
C VAL A 188 1.50 -22.51 -11.78
N PHE A 189 2.31 -23.53 -12.12
CA PHE A 189 2.85 -24.49 -11.14
C PHE A 189 3.69 -23.79 -10.05
N PHE A 190 4.37 -22.69 -10.42
CA PHE A 190 5.23 -21.96 -9.52
C PHE A 190 4.40 -21.15 -8.53
N LEU A 191 3.40 -20.42 -9.02
CA LEU A 191 2.50 -19.63 -8.17
C LEU A 191 1.73 -20.53 -7.19
N GLN A 192 1.21 -21.67 -7.64
CA GLN A 192 0.52 -22.62 -6.78
C GLN A 192 1.44 -23.19 -5.70
N GLY A 193 2.64 -23.62 -6.09
CA GLY A 193 3.63 -24.20 -5.17
C GLY A 193 4.11 -23.19 -4.13
N ILE A 194 4.38 -21.95 -4.55
CA ILE A 194 4.90 -20.91 -3.67
C ILE A 194 3.82 -20.35 -2.74
N GLU A 195 2.61 -20.09 -3.24
CA GLU A 195 1.51 -19.54 -2.42
C GLU A 195 1.12 -20.51 -1.31
N LYS A 196 0.90 -21.79 -1.67
CA LYS A 196 0.56 -22.83 -0.71
C LYS A 196 1.64 -22.96 0.35
N LYS A 197 2.91 -23.02 -0.08
CA LYS A 197 4.01 -23.26 0.85
C LYS A 197 4.34 -22.05 1.71
N ALA A 198 4.27 -20.83 1.18
CA ALA A 198 4.45 -19.61 1.96
C ALA A 198 3.40 -19.50 3.07
N ARG A 199 2.14 -19.84 2.77
CA ARG A 199 1.06 -19.91 3.77
C ARG A 199 1.33 -20.94 4.86
N GLU A 200 1.77 -22.14 4.50
CA GLU A 200 2.15 -23.18 5.48
C GLU A 200 3.30 -22.75 6.39
N LEU A 201 4.26 -21.97 5.87
CA LEU A 201 5.43 -21.50 6.60
C LEU A 201 5.18 -20.20 7.38
N GLY A 202 4.05 -19.53 7.17
CA GLY A 202 3.75 -18.21 7.74
C GLY A 202 4.63 -17.08 7.18
N THR A 203 5.17 -17.26 5.96
CA THR A 203 6.02 -16.27 5.30
C THR A 203 5.17 -15.34 4.45
N ALA A 204 5.39 -14.03 4.53
CA ALA A 204 4.65 -13.07 3.71
C ALA A 204 4.99 -13.25 2.22
N HIS A 205 4.02 -13.67 1.43
CA HIS A 205 4.14 -13.79 -0.02
C HIS A 205 3.48 -12.60 -0.70
N ILE A 206 4.30 -11.73 -1.29
CA ILE A 206 3.87 -10.52 -2.00
C ILE A 206 3.86 -10.84 -3.49
N VAL A 207 2.65 -10.91 -4.05
CA VAL A 207 2.46 -10.98 -5.50
C VAL A 207 2.34 -9.57 -6.04
N LEU A 208 3.23 -9.18 -6.96
CA LEU A 208 3.15 -7.86 -7.59
C LEU A 208 1.94 -7.80 -8.54
N PRO A 209 1.03 -6.82 -8.36
CA PRO A 209 -0.21 -6.72 -9.14
C PRO A 209 0.02 -6.09 -10.52
N THR A 210 1.12 -5.34 -10.66
CA THR A 210 1.50 -4.55 -11.83
C THR A 210 2.96 -4.81 -12.17
N ALA A 211 3.40 -4.29 -13.32
CA ALA A 211 4.81 -4.38 -13.71
C ALA A 211 5.69 -3.71 -12.66
N THR A 212 6.87 -4.28 -12.44
CA THR A 212 7.80 -3.84 -11.39
C THR A 212 8.15 -2.36 -11.47
N ARG A 213 8.24 -1.81 -12.68
CA ARG A 213 8.52 -0.39 -12.95
C ARG A 213 7.52 0.56 -12.28
N ASP A 214 6.25 0.15 -12.13
CA ASP A 214 5.17 1.00 -11.62
C ASP A 214 5.14 1.01 -10.08
N ILE A 215 5.89 0.10 -9.45
CA ILE A 215 5.94 -0.10 -7.99
C ILE A 215 7.36 0.00 -7.41
N MET A 216 8.30 0.61 -8.13
CA MET A 216 9.72 0.73 -7.73
C MET A 216 9.94 1.37 -6.35
N TRP A 217 8.95 2.08 -5.80
CA TRP A 217 8.99 2.64 -4.45
C TRP A 217 9.08 1.56 -3.36
N ILE A 218 8.63 0.32 -3.62
CA ILE A 218 8.70 -0.79 -2.65
C ILE A 218 10.16 -1.12 -2.27
N SER A 219 11.13 -0.77 -3.11
CA SER A 219 12.56 -0.92 -2.82
C SER A 219 13.04 -0.17 -1.57
N SER A 220 12.37 0.90 -1.17
CA SER A 220 12.75 1.69 0.02
C SER A 220 12.25 1.11 1.34
N LEU A 221 11.42 0.06 1.31
CA LEU A 221 10.86 -0.55 2.52
C LEU A 221 11.86 -1.53 3.15
N ASP A 222 11.87 -1.61 4.49
CA ASP A 222 12.62 -2.64 5.19
C ASP A 222 11.86 -3.98 5.22
N SER A 223 12.57 -5.04 5.54
CA SER A 223 12.04 -6.41 5.52
C SER A 223 10.85 -6.60 6.47
N HIS A 224 10.82 -5.87 7.58
CA HIS A 224 9.71 -5.93 8.55
C HIS A 224 8.46 -5.20 8.02
N SER A 225 8.62 -4.04 7.38
CA SER A 225 7.53 -3.37 6.69
C SER A 225 6.92 -4.27 5.61
N LEU A 226 7.73 -5.00 4.85
CA LEU A 226 7.26 -5.92 3.82
C LEU A 226 6.43 -7.08 4.38
N GLN A 227 6.68 -7.50 5.62
CA GLN A 227 5.88 -8.55 6.28
C GLN A 227 4.41 -8.12 6.43
N ALA A 228 4.15 -6.84 6.72
CA ALA A 228 2.80 -6.29 6.90
C ALA A 228 2.08 -5.95 5.57
N TRP A 229 2.70 -6.20 4.41
CA TRP A 229 2.20 -5.75 3.10
C TRP A 229 0.76 -6.22 2.76
N ASN A 230 0.45 -7.47 3.11
CA ASN A 230 -0.84 -8.10 2.83
C ASN A 230 -1.84 -7.95 3.99
N ASP A 231 -1.35 -7.71 5.20
CA ASP A 231 -2.16 -7.70 6.42
C ASP A 231 -2.71 -6.30 6.74
N MET A 232 -1.96 -5.26 6.39
CA MET A 232 -2.38 -3.86 6.54
C MET A 232 -3.63 -3.58 5.70
N ARG A 233 -4.64 -2.97 6.33
CA ARG A 233 -5.91 -2.58 5.71
C ARG A 233 -6.18 -1.10 5.92
N ILE A 234 -6.72 -0.47 4.88
CA ILE A 234 -7.26 0.88 4.94
C ILE A 234 -8.75 0.79 4.66
N GLU A 235 -9.56 1.43 5.50
CA GLU A 235 -10.99 1.62 5.28
C GLU A 235 -11.26 3.10 5.00
N ILE A 236 -12.04 3.39 3.95
CA ILE A 236 -12.40 4.75 3.57
C ILE A 236 -13.70 5.13 4.28
N LEU A 237 -13.69 6.27 4.96
CA LEU A 237 -14.85 6.88 5.60
C LEU A 237 -15.19 8.21 4.91
N ILE A 238 -16.41 8.32 4.40
CA ILE A 238 -16.93 9.54 3.77
C ILE A 238 -18.24 9.93 4.44
N GLN A 239 -18.33 11.18 4.91
CA GLN A 239 -19.57 11.76 5.39
C GLN A 239 -20.22 12.54 4.25
N ALA A 240 -21.35 12.04 3.73
CA ALA A 240 -22.03 12.67 2.61
C ALA A 240 -22.69 14.00 3.03
N PRO A 241 -22.68 15.00 2.15
CA PRO A 241 -23.38 16.27 2.37
C PRO A 241 -24.91 16.09 2.29
N THR A 242 -25.65 17.05 2.85
CA THR A 242 -27.13 17.05 2.86
C THR A 242 -27.73 17.40 1.50
N GLU A 243 -27.24 18.47 0.87
CA GLU A 243 -27.94 19.09 -0.27
C GLU A 243 -27.21 19.02 -1.62
N SER A 244 -25.96 18.55 -1.68
CA SER A 244 -25.15 18.55 -2.91
C SER A 244 -24.58 17.18 -3.26
N SER A 245 -24.91 16.63 -4.43
CA SER A 245 -24.32 15.38 -4.90
C SER A 245 -23.04 15.54 -5.73
N GLY A 246 -22.77 16.74 -6.26
CA GLY A 246 -21.71 16.96 -7.27
C GLY A 246 -20.29 16.68 -6.76
N SER A 247 -19.93 17.26 -5.62
CA SER A 247 -18.62 17.09 -4.99
C SER A 247 -18.39 15.63 -4.59
N PHE A 248 -19.38 15.01 -3.95
CA PHE A 248 -19.36 13.59 -3.60
C PHE A 248 -19.16 12.69 -4.83
N ILE A 249 -19.88 12.93 -5.92
CA ILE A 249 -19.73 12.15 -7.16
C ILE A 249 -18.32 12.31 -7.74
N ARG A 250 -17.74 13.52 -7.70
CA ARG A 250 -16.35 13.77 -8.11
C ARG A 250 -15.36 12.97 -7.27
N LEU A 251 -15.49 13.01 -5.95
CA LEU A 251 -14.67 12.21 -5.04
C LEU A 251 -14.76 10.71 -5.38
N ILE A 252 -15.96 10.17 -5.49
CA ILE A 252 -16.16 8.75 -5.83
C ILE A 252 -15.53 8.39 -7.17
N ARG A 253 -15.61 9.26 -8.19
CA ARG A 253 -14.95 9.02 -9.48
C ARG A 253 -13.43 8.96 -9.31
N SER A 254 -12.83 9.92 -8.61
CA SER A 254 -11.39 9.92 -8.34
C SER A 254 -10.91 8.67 -7.59
N LEU A 255 -11.73 8.17 -6.64
CA LEU A 255 -11.46 6.92 -5.94
C LEU A 255 -11.52 5.70 -6.87
N LYS A 256 -12.49 5.66 -7.79
CA LYS A 256 -12.62 4.54 -8.73
C LYS A 256 -11.49 4.47 -9.76
N ASP A 257 -10.90 5.61 -10.09
CA ASP A 257 -9.81 5.73 -11.06
C ASP A 257 -8.43 5.47 -10.43
N ALA A 258 -8.35 5.26 -9.12
CA ALA A 258 -7.10 5.02 -8.40
C ALA A 258 -6.58 3.59 -8.53
N ASP A 259 -5.26 3.43 -8.49
CA ASP A 259 -4.60 2.13 -8.42
C ASP A 259 -4.46 1.66 -6.96
N TYR A 260 -5.17 0.58 -6.63
CA TYR A 260 -5.20 -0.03 -5.30
C TYR A 260 -4.25 -1.23 -5.14
N LEU A 261 -3.29 -1.41 -6.05
CA LEU A 261 -2.28 -2.47 -5.94
C LEU A 261 -2.92 -3.87 -5.80
N GLY A 262 -4.00 -4.10 -6.54
CA GLY A 262 -4.69 -5.38 -6.61
C GLY A 262 -5.80 -5.62 -5.57
N SER A 263 -5.96 -4.81 -4.52
CA SER A 263 -7.07 -4.96 -3.58
C SER A 263 -7.62 -3.62 -3.10
N ALA A 264 -8.82 -3.26 -3.57
CA ALA A 264 -9.46 -2.01 -3.17
C ALA A 264 -9.87 -2.01 -1.68
N PRO A 265 -9.77 -0.86 -1.00
CA PRO A 265 -10.18 -0.71 0.39
C PRO A 265 -11.71 -0.82 0.56
N GLY A 266 -12.14 -1.14 1.78
CA GLY A 266 -13.54 -1.03 2.18
C GLY A 266 -14.00 0.43 2.12
N LEU A 267 -15.27 0.65 1.80
CA LEU A 267 -15.85 1.99 1.69
C LEU A 267 -17.08 2.11 2.59
N THR A 268 -17.04 3.01 3.55
CA THR A 268 -18.16 3.37 4.42
C THR A 268 -18.62 4.78 4.07
N ILE A 269 -19.89 4.90 3.68
CA ILE A 269 -20.52 6.18 3.38
C ILE A 269 -21.60 6.43 4.43
N GLU A 270 -21.42 7.50 5.19
CA GLU A 270 -22.41 7.99 6.11
C GLU A 270 -23.32 9.00 5.43
N LEU A 271 -24.61 8.68 5.36
CA LEU A 271 -25.65 9.51 4.78
C LEU A 271 -26.37 10.31 5.88
N PRO A 272 -26.61 11.61 5.65
CA PRO A 272 -27.45 12.42 6.52
C PRO A 272 -28.90 11.93 6.51
N HIS A 273 -29.74 12.55 7.34
CA HIS A 273 -31.17 12.23 7.34
C HIS A 273 -31.80 12.61 5.99
N ASP A 274 -31.64 13.88 5.61
CA ASP A 274 -32.08 14.45 4.34
C ASP A 274 -30.96 14.28 3.31
N VAL A 275 -31.16 13.35 2.37
CA VAL A 275 -30.18 13.00 1.34
C VAL A 275 -30.68 13.49 -0.01
N ASP A 276 -29.82 14.17 -0.78
CA ASP A 276 -30.09 14.54 -2.17
C ASP A 276 -30.59 13.30 -2.97
N PRO A 277 -31.80 13.35 -3.58
CA PRO A 277 -32.32 12.27 -4.41
C PRO A 277 -31.39 11.85 -5.56
N GLN A 278 -30.59 12.78 -6.10
CA GLN A 278 -29.59 12.47 -7.13
C GLN A 278 -28.45 11.62 -6.57
N LEU A 279 -28.01 11.89 -5.34
CA LEU A 279 -27.02 11.07 -4.65
C LEU A 279 -27.54 9.64 -4.47
N LEU A 280 -28.78 9.46 -4.03
CA LEU A 280 -29.39 8.13 -3.88
C LEU A 280 -29.47 7.37 -5.22
N ARG A 281 -29.81 8.06 -6.31
CA ARG A 281 -29.82 7.47 -7.67
C ARG A 281 -28.42 7.06 -8.11
N PHE A 282 -27.42 7.89 -7.85
CA PHE A 282 -26.02 7.58 -8.14
C PHE A 282 -25.56 6.35 -7.35
N LEU A 283 -25.76 6.32 -6.02
CA LEU A 283 -25.37 5.21 -5.15
C LEU A 283 -26.00 3.88 -5.58
N LYS A 284 -27.25 3.90 -6.05
CA LYS A 284 -27.93 2.71 -6.57
C LYS A 284 -27.22 2.07 -7.77
N THR A 285 -26.55 2.87 -8.60
CA THR A 285 -25.86 2.41 -9.83
C THR A 285 -24.35 2.33 -9.68
N MET A 286 -23.83 2.76 -8.53
CA MET A 286 -22.40 2.79 -8.24
C MET A 286 -21.85 1.37 -8.18
N LYS A 287 -20.82 1.13 -8.99
CA LYS A 287 -19.97 -0.07 -8.91
C LYS A 287 -18.68 0.31 -8.21
N TRP A 288 -18.37 -0.33 -7.10
CA TRP A 288 -17.07 -0.22 -6.44
C TRP A 288 -16.11 -1.25 -7.06
N PRO A 289 -14.83 -0.91 -7.31
CA PRO A 289 -13.85 -1.87 -7.80
C PRO A 289 -13.57 -2.90 -6.69
N SER A 290 -14.37 -3.96 -6.58
CA SER A 290 -14.07 -5.05 -5.65
C SER A 290 -13.89 -6.36 -6.41
N ASN A 291 -12.62 -6.74 -6.53
CA ASN A 291 -12.17 -8.08 -6.91
C ASN A 291 -12.06 -9.03 -5.70
N THR A 292 -12.24 -8.52 -4.48
CA THR A 292 -12.26 -9.27 -3.21
C THR A 292 -13.46 -8.86 -2.33
N SER A 293 -13.69 -9.58 -1.23
CA SER A 293 -14.82 -9.52 -0.28
C SER A 293 -15.13 -8.17 0.39
N ASN A 294 -14.51 -7.07 -0.04
CA ASN A 294 -14.64 -5.76 0.59
C ASN A 294 -15.94 -5.08 0.19
N LYS A 295 -16.71 -4.67 1.21
CA LYS A 295 -18.09 -4.23 1.09
C LYS A 295 -18.18 -2.71 1.08
N VAL A 296 -19.05 -2.18 0.23
CA VAL A 296 -19.55 -0.81 0.38
C VAL A 296 -20.62 -0.84 1.46
N THR A 297 -20.40 -0.08 2.54
CA THR A 297 -21.32 0.04 3.66
C THR A 297 -22.00 1.40 3.59
N LEU A 298 -23.33 1.40 3.48
CA LEU A 298 -24.14 2.61 3.56
C LEU A 298 -24.77 2.70 4.95
N ARG A 299 -24.48 3.76 5.69
CA ARG A 299 -25.09 4.05 7.00
C ARG A 299 -25.94 5.30 6.84
N ARG A 300 -27.24 5.23 7.11
CA ARG A 300 -28.12 6.40 7.05
C ARG A 300 -28.59 6.79 8.44
N ARG A 301 -28.45 8.08 8.77
CA ARG A 301 -28.96 8.63 10.03
C ARG A 301 -30.49 8.61 10.06
N VAL A 302 -31.05 8.17 11.19
CA VAL A 302 -32.51 8.12 11.40
C VAL A 302 -33.04 9.41 12.01
N ARG A 303 -32.34 10.00 12.99
CA ARG A 303 -32.77 11.22 13.69
C ARG A 303 -32.82 12.41 12.74
N HIS A 304 -33.91 13.17 12.81
CA HIS A 304 -34.11 14.44 12.11
C HIS A 304 -33.42 15.60 12.85
N GLY A 305 -33.13 16.67 12.13
CA GLY A 305 -32.58 17.91 12.69
C GLY A 305 -31.06 17.99 12.61
N VAL A 306 -30.54 19.19 12.87
CA VAL A 306 -29.11 19.49 12.91
C VAL A 306 -28.49 18.83 14.13
N LEU A 307 -27.30 18.23 13.98
CA LEU A 307 -26.53 17.70 15.11
C LEU A 307 -25.88 18.86 15.85
N ASP A 308 -25.80 18.79 17.17
CA ASP A 308 -24.85 19.67 17.86
C ASP A 308 -23.40 19.20 17.61
N ALA A 309 -22.43 20.05 17.96
CA ALA A 309 -21.02 19.77 17.74
C ALA A 309 -20.53 18.48 18.45
N ALA A 310 -21.09 18.16 19.61
CA ALA A 310 -20.73 16.96 20.38
C ALA A 310 -21.30 15.70 19.72
N GLU A 311 -22.57 15.72 19.31
CA GLU A 311 -23.26 14.64 18.59
C GLU A 311 -22.60 14.37 17.23
N ALA A 312 -22.20 15.41 16.48
CA ALA A 312 -21.50 15.28 15.21
C ALA A 312 -20.10 14.64 15.38
N SER A 313 -19.38 15.04 16.43
CA SER A 313 -18.06 14.48 16.77
C SER A 313 -18.17 13.02 17.21
N LEU A 314 -19.14 12.70 18.06
CA LEU A 314 -19.43 11.34 18.51
C LEU A 314 -19.76 10.44 17.32
N ARG A 315 -20.66 10.90 16.43
CA ARG A 315 -21.01 10.16 15.20
C ARG A 315 -19.78 9.86 14.36
N THR A 316 -18.91 10.84 14.15
CA THR A 316 -17.69 10.67 13.36
C THR A 316 -16.78 9.61 13.98
N ALA A 317 -16.61 9.66 15.30
CA ALA A 317 -15.83 8.68 16.04
C ALA A 317 -16.44 7.26 15.94
N GLU A 318 -17.75 7.13 16.08
CA GLU A 318 -18.51 5.86 16.00
C GLU A 318 -18.68 5.28 14.58
N ALA A 319 -18.33 6.06 13.56
CA ALA A 319 -18.48 5.64 12.17
C ALA A 319 -17.53 4.47 11.81
N PHE A 320 -16.40 4.35 12.52
CA PHE A 320 -15.37 3.35 12.30
C PHE A 320 -14.86 2.78 13.63
N TYR A 321 -14.68 1.45 13.69
CA TYR A 321 -13.96 0.77 14.75
C TYR A 321 -13.12 -0.36 14.14
N PRO A 322 -11.79 -0.39 14.33
CA PRO A 322 -10.94 -1.38 13.68
C PRO A 322 -11.13 -2.77 14.27
N GLN A 323 -11.18 -3.80 13.42
CA GLN A 323 -11.17 -5.20 13.88
C GLN A 323 -9.84 -5.56 14.55
N ASP A 324 -8.74 -5.12 13.94
CA ASP A 324 -7.39 -5.14 14.51
C ASP A 324 -6.86 -3.71 14.51
N PRO A 325 -6.71 -3.06 15.67
CA PRO A 325 -6.23 -1.68 15.77
C PRO A 325 -4.81 -1.48 15.18
N ASN A 326 -3.97 -2.52 15.22
CA ASN A 326 -2.60 -2.41 14.71
C ASN A 326 -2.54 -2.51 13.19
N MET A 327 -3.49 -3.22 12.56
CA MET A 327 -3.48 -3.52 11.12
C MET A 327 -4.52 -2.75 10.30
N THR A 328 -5.60 -2.28 10.92
CA THR A 328 -6.72 -1.62 10.23
C THR A 328 -6.71 -0.13 10.53
N HIS A 329 -6.70 0.71 9.49
CA HIS A 329 -6.62 2.17 9.62
C HIS A 329 -7.76 2.83 8.87
N VAL A 330 -8.15 4.05 9.27
CA VAL A 330 -9.25 4.78 8.64
C VAL A 330 -8.74 5.96 7.85
N LEU A 331 -9.12 6.03 6.58
CA LEU A 331 -8.93 7.20 5.72
C LEU A 331 -10.21 8.03 5.73
N MET A 332 -10.18 9.15 6.42
CA MET A 332 -11.26 10.12 6.45
C MET A 332 -11.14 11.05 5.24
N LEU A 333 -12.21 11.14 4.45
CA LEU A 333 -12.29 11.99 3.27
C LEU A 333 -13.51 12.90 3.34
N SER A 334 -13.27 14.18 3.07
CA SER A 334 -14.31 15.17 2.83
C SER A 334 -14.89 14.99 1.42
N PRO A 335 -16.21 15.15 1.22
CA PRO A 335 -16.84 15.15 -0.10
C PRO A 335 -16.22 16.15 -1.09
N GLN A 336 -15.54 17.18 -0.60
CA GLN A 336 -14.89 18.22 -1.39
C GLN A 336 -13.51 17.82 -1.90
N ALA A 337 -12.96 16.70 -1.44
CA ALA A 337 -11.67 16.20 -1.89
C ALA A 337 -11.74 15.55 -3.28
N GLU A 338 -10.64 15.65 -4.02
CA GLU A 338 -10.37 14.91 -5.25
C GLU A 338 -8.95 14.33 -5.14
N LEU A 339 -8.80 13.03 -5.35
CA LEU A 339 -7.55 12.32 -5.12
C LEU A 339 -6.83 11.98 -6.44
N SER A 340 -5.49 11.99 -6.40
CA SER A 340 -4.67 11.52 -7.51
C SER A 340 -4.79 10.00 -7.69
N ALA A 341 -4.62 9.49 -8.92
CA ALA A 341 -4.70 8.04 -9.17
C ALA A 341 -3.68 7.21 -8.38
N SER A 342 -2.56 7.81 -7.95
CA SER A 342 -1.49 7.18 -7.17
C SER A 342 -1.55 7.46 -5.65
N PHE A 343 -2.62 8.09 -5.14
CA PHE A 343 -2.71 8.45 -3.72
C PHE A 343 -2.54 7.22 -2.80
N TYR A 344 -3.05 6.07 -3.23
CA TYR A 344 -3.00 4.84 -2.45
C TYR A 344 -1.58 4.25 -2.39
N HIS A 345 -0.77 4.42 -3.43
CA HIS A 345 0.64 4.03 -3.41
C HIS A 345 1.38 4.83 -2.34
N TYR A 346 1.14 6.15 -2.26
CA TYR A 346 1.72 7.00 -1.23
C TYR A 346 1.29 6.57 0.17
N LEU A 347 -0.01 6.33 0.40
CA LEU A 347 -0.49 5.86 1.71
C LEU A 347 0.13 4.52 2.10
N LYS A 348 0.09 3.53 1.21
CA LYS A 348 0.63 2.20 1.48
C LYS A 348 2.12 2.28 1.79
N HIS A 349 2.90 3.01 0.98
CA HIS A 349 4.31 3.26 1.24
C HIS A 349 4.55 3.91 2.60
N THR A 350 3.86 5.01 2.88
CA THR A 350 4.08 5.83 4.07
C THR A 350 3.70 5.08 5.35
N VAL A 351 2.57 4.37 5.34
CA VAL A 351 2.17 3.55 6.49
C VAL A 351 3.19 2.43 6.73
N LEU A 352 3.58 1.70 5.69
CA LEU A 352 4.59 0.64 5.81
C LEU A 352 5.91 1.19 6.36
N LYS A 353 6.39 2.30 5.80
CA LYS A 353 7.66 2.92 6.18
C LYS A 353 7.67 3.53 7.59
N TYR A 354 6.61 4.21 8.01
CA TYR A 354 6.62 4.96 9.29
C TYR A 354 5.91 4.25 10.44
N LYS A 355 5.01 3.30 10.17
CA LYS A 355 4.34 2.53 11.23
C LYS A 355 4.98 1.16 11.44
N TYR A 356 5.30 0.45 10.36
CA TYR A 356 5.73 -0.95 10.42
C TYR A 356 7.24 -1.14 10.29
N SER A 357 8.00 -0.10 9.98
CA SER A 357 9.47 -0.19 9.96
C SER A 357 10.03 -0.34 11.35
N THR A 358 11.04 -1.21 11.49
CA THR A 358 11.81 -1.35 12.73
C THR A 358 12.65 -0.11 13.03
N ASN A 359 13.00 0.66 12.01
CA ASN A 359 13.81 1.87 12.14
C ASN A 359 12.99 3.11 12.52
N ALA A 360 11.65 3.03 12.48
CA ALA A 360 10.80 4.17 12.81
C ALA A 360 10.84 4.53 14.30
N GLY A 361 11.13 3.56 15.19
CA GLY A 361 11.34 3.81 16.62
C GLY A 361 10.22 4.63 17.26
N GLN A 362 10.58 5.70 17.96
CA GLN A 362 9.66 6.62 18.64
C GLN A 362 8.74 7.39 17.66
N VAL A 363 9.15 7.58 16.40
CA VAL A 363 8.31 8.27 15.42
C VAL A 363 7.01 7.50 15.19
N ALA A 364 7.08 6.17 15.11
CA ALA A 364 5.89 5.34 14.90
C ALA A 364 4.87 5.48 16.05
N SER A 365 5.33 5.67 17.29
CA SER A 365 4.45 5.79 18.46
C SER A 365 3.78 7.16 18.58
N ASP A 366 4.44 8.21 18.06
CA ASP A 366 4.00 9.61 18.21
C ASP A 366 3.12 10.06 17.03
N LEU A 367 3.05 9.27 15.96
CA LEU A 367 2.20 9.57 14.82
C LEU A 367 0.73 9.20 15.12
N LEU A 368 -0.15 10.19 14.97
CA LEU A 368 -1.59 10.00 14.92
C LEU A 368 -2.04 9.43 13.56
N GLY A 369 -1.35 9.80 12.49
CA GLY A 369 -1.79 9.53 11.13
C GLY A 369 -0.98 10.26 10.05
N ILE A 370 -1.50 10.20 8.82
CA ILE A 370 -0.89 10.73 7.59
C ILE A 370 -1.92 11.57 6.85
N SER A 371 -1.59 12.82 6.56
CA SER A 371 -2.39 13.68 5.69
C SER A 371 -1.99 13.51 4.21
N LEU A 372 -2.96 13.65 3.32
CA LEU A 372 -2.77 13.71 1.86
C LEU A 372 -2.77 15.14 1.31
N GLU A 373 -3.17 16.10 2.14
CA GLU A 373 -3.35 17.49 1.76
C GLU A 373 -2.47 18.38 2.64
N LEU A 374 -1.62 19.17 2.00
CA LEU A 374 -0.96 20.28 2.67
C LEU A 374 -1.88 21.49 2.56
N SER A 375 -2.61 21.80 3.63
CA SER A 375 -3.55 22.92 3.63
C SER A 375 -2.83 24.24 3.36
N SER A 376 -3.38 25.03 2.43
CA SER A 376 -2.85 26.36 2.08
C SER A 376 -3.07 27.40 3.20
N SER A 377 -3.98 27.10 4.13
CA SER A 377 -4.31 27.92 5.30
C SER A 377 -4.47 27.03 6.52
N LEU A 378 -4.00 27.51 7.67
CA LEU A 378 -4.22 26.86 8.97
C LEU A 378 -5.73 26.78 9.26
N PRO A 379 -6.23 25.69 9.88
CA PRO A 379 -7.65 25.52 10.13
C PRO A 379 -8.22 26.44 11.24
N THR A 380 -7.63 27.60 11.49
CA THR A 380 -8.04 28.55 12.53
C THR A 380 -8.91 29.68 12.05
N SER A 381 -9.68 30.25 12.99
CA SER A 381 -10.45 31.49 12.79
C SER A 381 -9.55 32.75 12.76
N ASP A 382 -8.35 32.67 13.35
CA ASP A 382 -7.42 33.78 13.50
C ASP A 382 -6.02 33.40 12.97
N GLU A 383 -5.46 34.24 12.10
CA GLU A 383 -4.09 34.09 11.57
C GLU A 383 -3.03 34.29 12.66
N SER A 384 -3.42 34.81 13.84
CA SER A 384 -2.54 35.11 14.97
C SER A 384 -2.18 33.91 15.85
N VAL A 385 -2.88 32.78 15.72
CA VAL A 385 -2.63 31.57 16.52
C VAL A 385 -1.48 30.78 15.88
N ASN A 386 -0.28 30.95 16.42
CA ASN A 386 0.91 30.18 16.03
C ASN A 386 0.67 28.68 16.27
N PHE A 387 0.48 27.91 15.20
CA PHE A 387 0.62 26.45 15.29
C PHE A 387 2.10 26.09 15.33
N PRO A 388 2.46 24.96 15.95
CA PRO A 388 3.83 24.50 15.97
C PRO A 388 4.38 24.41 14.54
N THR A 389 5.57 24.99 14.39
CA THR A 389 6.40 24.94 13.20
C THR A 389 6.53 23.52 12.70
N LEU A 390 6.39 23.38 11.39
CA LEU A 390 6.76 22.19 10.63
C LEU A 390 8.20 21.80 11.00
N ASP A 391 8.37 20.84 11.90
CA ASP A 391 9.71 20.45 12.37
C ASP A 391 10.28 19.43 11.39
N THR A 392 11.17 19.89 10.51
CA THR A 392 11.87 19.04 9.54
C THR A 392 13.04 18.28 10.15
N ASN A 393 13.38 18.52 11.43
CA ASN A 393 14.66 18.09 12.01
C ASN A 393 14.57 16.94 13.03
N ARG A 394 13.38 16.37 13.27
CA ARG A 394 13.20 15.25 14.24
C ARG A 394 13.60 13.86 13.73
N PHE A 395 14.27 13.74 12.58
CA PHE A 395 14.62 12.44 11.99
C PHE A 395 16.14 12.16 11.92
N PRO A 396 16.80 11.79 13.04
CA PRO A 396 18.16 11.27 12.98
C PRO A 396 18.13 9.85 12.38
N GLY A 397 18.24 9.73 11.05
CA GLY A 397 18.32 8.45 10.36
C GLY A 397 17.63 8.37 8.99
N LEU A 398 16.92 9.42 8.58
CA LEU A 398 16.45 9.55 7.19
C LEU A 398 17.61 10.01 6.31
N ASP A 399 17.75 9.39 5.14
CA ASP A 399 18.61 9.94 4.08
C ASP A 399 18.15 11.39 3.81
N GLU A 400 19.09 12.34 3.72
CA GLU A 400 18.77 13.77 3.64
C GLU A 400 17.77 14.09 2.52
N ARG A 401 17.75 13.31 1.42
CA ARG A 401 16.80 13.44 0.31
C ARG A 401 15.35 13.08 0.68
N GLU A 402 15.15 12.17 1.62
CA GLU A 402 13.81 11.68 2.00
C GLU A 402 13.23 12.48 3.18
N ALA A 403 14.08 12.96 4.10
CA ALA A 403 13.69 13.95 5.10
C ALA A 403 13.14 15.23 4.45
N MET A 404 13.57 15.56 3.22
CA MET A 404 13.05 16.68 2.43
C MET A 404 11.63 16.47 1.85
N LEU A 405 11.00 15.29 2.02
CA LEU A 405 9.72 14.93 1.38
C LEU A 405 8.51 14.86 2.32
N VAL A 406 8.70 14.90 3.64
CA VAL A 406 7.61 14.80 4.63
C VAL A 406 7.82 15.78 5.76
N SER A 407 6.74 16.05 6.50
CA SER A 407 6.73 17.10 7.52
C SER A 407 5.77 16.77 8.64
N LEU A 408 6.13 17.08 9.89
CA LEU A 408 5.29 16.79 11.05
C LEU A 408 4.57 18.05 11.51
N GLY A 409 3.28 17.91 11.83
CA GLY A 409 2.48 19.01 12.38
C GLY A 409 1.44 18.52 13.38
N GLN A 410 1.20 19.29 14.43
CA GLN A 410 0.07 19.10 15.36
C GLN A 410 -1.16 19.85 14.87
N VAL A 411 -1.53 19.59 13.63
CA VAL A 411 -2.73 20.13 12.99
C VAL A 411 -3.54 18.91 12.57
N PRO A 412 -4.79 18.73 13.02
CA PRO A 412 -5.65 17.67 12.49
C PRO A 412 -6.08 18.00 11.05
N ASN A 413 -6.51 17.01 10.26
CA ASN A 413 -7.05 17.22 8.91
C ASN A 413 -8.28 16.33 8.64
N SER A 414 -9.43 16.94 8.35
CA SER A 414 -10.69 16.24 8.00
C SER A 414 -10.97 16.16 6.50
N ASN A 415 -10.18 16.85 5.68
CA ASN A 415 -10.35 16.87 4.23
C ASN A 415 -9.85 15.57 3.60
N ALA A 416 -8.62 15.18 3.92
CA ALA A 416 -8.01 13.96 3.43
C ALA A 416 -6.87 13.51 4.35
N ALA A 417 -7.18 12.67 5.33
CA ALA A 417 -6.18 12.12 6.25
C ALA A 417 -6.50 10.69 6.68
N LEU A 418 -5.45 9.89 6.77
CA LEU A 418 -5.46 8.57 7.35
C LEU A 418 -5.11 8.66 8.83
N TYR A 419 -5.96 8.11 9.69
CA TYR A 419 -5.73 7.96 11.12
C TYR A 419 -5.43 6.49 11.44
N PHE A 420 -4.41 6.26 12.27
CA PHE A 420 -4.05 4.90 12.66
C PHE A 420 -5.09 4.29 13.61
N GLY A 421 -5.32 2.98 13.48
CA GLY A 421 -6.41 2.28 14.17
C GLY A 421 -6.25 2.26 15.69
N ASP A 422 -5.06 1.95 16.18
CA ASP A 422 -4.66 2.04 17.59
C ASP A 422 -4.92 3.45 18.15
N LYS A 423 -4.52 4.48 17.41
CA LYS A 423 -4.74 5.87 17.80
C LYS A 423 -6.21 6.29 17.73
N TRP A 424 -6.98 5.73 16.81
CA TRP A 424 -8.42 5.96 16.72
C TRP A 424 -9.16 5.37 17.93
N VAL A 425 -8.77 4.18 18.39
CA VAL A 425 -9.32 3.56 19.62
C VAL A 425 -8.98 4.41 20.85
N GLU A 426 -7.75 4.93 20.94
CA GLU A 426 -7.38 5.88 21.99
C GLU A 426 -8.22 7.17 21.91
N PHE A 427 -8.44 7.71 20.71
CA PHE A 427 -9.26 8.90 20.49
C PHE A 427 -10.71 8.69 20.91
N GLN A 428 -11.32 7.54 20.59
CA GLN A 428 -12.68 7.22 21.05
C GLN A 428 -12.79 7.18 22.57
N SER A 429 -11.79 6.59 23.24
CA SER A 429 -11.73 6.54 24.71
C SER A 429 -11.61 7.96 25.29
N PHE A 430 -10.73 8.78 24.71
CA PHE A 430 -10.57 10.19 25.07
C PHE A 430 -11.89 10.98 24.90
N LEU A 431 -12.55 10.84 23.74
CA LEU A 431 -13.80 11.53 23.44
C LEU A 431 -14.92 11.12 24.41
N SER A 432 -15.04 9.82 24.71
CA SER A 432 -16.03 9.32 25.67
C SER A 432 -15.85 9.95 27.06
N GLU A 433 -14.62 10.05 27.56
CA GLU A 433 -14.34 10.71 28.84
C GLU A 433 -14.56 12.23 28.78
N ARG A 434 -14.20 12.84 27.66
CA ARG A 434 -14.32 14.29 27.45
C ARG A 434 -15.77 14.73 27.45
N LEU A 435 -16.65 14.01 26.75
CA LEU A 435 -18.09 14.26 26.69
C LEU A 435 -18.78 14.00 28.03
N ALA A 436 -18.33 13.00 28.80
CA ALA A 436 -18.88 12.74 30.14
C ALA A 436 -18.61 13.89 31.15
N LYS A 437 -17.57 14.70 30.92
CA LYS A 437 -17.18 15.83 31.79
C LYS A 437 -17.79 17.17 31.36
N GLU A 438 -18.37 17.27 30.16
CA GLU A 438 -18.73 18.52 29.49
C GLU A 438 -20.04 19.15 29.98
N VAL A 439 -20.20 19.33 31.30
CA VAL A 439 -21.45 19.85 31.89
C VAL A 439 -21.42 21.37 32.16
N THR A 440 -20.26 22.07 32.18
CA THR A 440 -20.26 23.45 32.75
C THR A 440 -19.26 24.52 32.26
N SER A 441 -18.37 24.30 31.28
CA SER A 441 -17.42 25.35 30.84
C SER A 441 -17.50 25.65 29.33
N PRO A 442 -17.68 26.93 28.92
CA PRO A 442 -17.56 27.31 27.52
C PRO A 442 -16.11 27.14 27.06
N HIS A 443 -15.92 26.43 25.95
CA HIS A 443 -14.61 26.24 25.33
C HIS A 443 -14.28 27.39 24.38
N GLU A 444 -13.03 27.84 24.45
CA GLU A 444 -12.48 28.76 23.46
C GLU A 444 -12.27 28.00 22.16
N LYS A 445 -13.05 28.35 21.13
CA LYS A 445 -13.04 27.69 19.83
C LYS A 445 -11.80 28.12 19.04
N VAL A 446 -10.94 27.17 18.68
CA VAL A 446 -9.66 27.43 18.00
C VAL A 446 -9.79 27.15 16.50
N ILE A 447 -10.49 26.07 16.14
CA ILE A 447 -10.76 25.63 14.78
C ILE A 447 -11.94 26.41 14.19
N SER A 448 -11.77 26.84 12.94
CA SER A 448 -12.82 27.53 12.19
C SER A 448 -14.04 26.61 11.99
N GLU A 449 -15.25 27.20 12.04
CA GLU A 449 -16.53 26.51 11.78
C GLU A 449 -16.65 25.99 10.33
N ARG A 450 -15.66 26.30 9.47
CA ARG A 450 -15.52 25.71 8.15
C ARG A 450 -15.20 24.21 8.21
N TYR A 451 -14.63 23.72 9.31
CA TYR A 451 -14.25 22.31 9.48
C TYR A 451 -15.17 21.61 10.47
N PRO A 452 -15.38 20.28 10.35
CA PRO A 452 -16.24 19.53 11.26
C PRO A 452 -15.78 19.64 12.73
N ALA A 453 -16.74 19.62 13.65
CA ALA A 453 -16.50 19.78 15.09
C ALA A 453 -15.50 18.79 15.68
N VAL A 454 -15.41 17.58 15.11
CA VAL A 454 -14.48 16.53 15.54
C VAL A 454 -13.03 17.00 15.54
N MET A 455 -12.71 17.99 14.71
CA MET A 455 -11.38 18.58 14.57
C MET A 455 -10.88 19.25 15.84
N GLU A 456 -11.78 19.86 16.62
CA GLU A 456 -11.43 20.46 17.91
C GLU A 456 -11.00 19.38 18.91
N TYR A 457 -11.79 18.32 19.03
CA TYR A 457 -11.47 17.20 19.91
C TYR A 457 -10.21 16.46 19.45
N LEU A 458 -9.97 16.34 18.15
CA LEU A 458 -8.73 15.79 17.61
C LEU A 458 -7.53 16.68 17.94
N LEU A 459 -7.66 18.01 17.86
CA LEU A 459 -6.59 18.93 18.23
C LEU A 459 -6.27 18.85 19.73
N GLU A 460 -7.31 18.80 20.57
CA GLU A 460 -7.16 18.61 22.02
C GLU A 460 -6.43 17.28 22.31
N PHE A 461 -6.86 16.20 21.67
CA PHE A 461 -6.24 14.88 21.80
C PHE A 461 -4.77 14.88 21.35
N MET A 462 -4.47 15.49 20.20
CA MET A 462 -3.10 15.63 19.69
C MET A 462 -2.20 16.35 20.67
N ARG A 463 -2.67 17.47 21.24
CA ARG A 463 -1.89 18.25 22.22
C ARG A 463 -1.73 17.51 23.55
N ALA A 464 -2.78 16.84 24.02
CA ALA A 464 -2.75 16.10 25.28
C ALA A 464 -1.81 14.88 25.24
N LYS A 465 -1.66 14.26 24.08
CA LYS A 465 -0.83 13.05 23.89
C LYS A 465 0.50 13.30 23.19
N ASP A 466 0.77 14.54 22.80
CA ASP A 466 1.90 14.92 21.94
C ASP A 466 1.94 14.10 20.64
N TYR A 467 0.79 13.97 19.97
CA TYR A 467 0.68 13.27 18.69
C TYR A 467 0.73 14.20 17.49
N TYR A 468 1.24 13.68 16.36
CA TYR A 468 1.51 14.44 15.15
C TYR A 468 0.88 13.78 13.91
N LEU A 469 0.48 14.60 12.93
CA LEU A 469 0.19 14.14 11.58
C LEU A 469 1.41 14.33 10.69
N LEU A 470 1.62 13.37 9.79
CA LEU A 470 2.63 13.45 8.74
C LEU A 470 2.02 14.04 7.47
N TYR A 471 2.63 15.12 6.97
CA TYR A 471 2.20 15.87 5.79
C TYR A 471 3.17 15.67 4.61
N PRO A 472 2.66 15.69 3.37
CA PRO A 472 3.51 15.67 2.18
C PRO A 472 4.26 17.01 2.05
N ALA A 473 5.53 16.96 1.64
CA ALA A 473 6.29 18.20 1.42
C ALA A 473 5.82 18.97 0.18
N ALA A 474 5.80 20.30 0.29
CA ALA A 474 5.35 21.23 -0.75
C ALA A 474 6.16 21.18 -2.07
N ARG A 475 7.33 20.52 -2.10
CA ARG A 475 8.26 20.54 -3.25
C ARG A 475 8.23 19.28 -4.13
N GLY A 476 7.28 18.36 -3.90
CA GLY A 476 7.04 17.21 -4.78
C GLY A 476 5.92 17.49 -5.78
N THR A 477 6.17 17.27 -7.08
CA THR A 477 5.32 17.64 -8.22
C THR A 477 4.01 16.86 -8.37
N GLN A 478 3.49 16.21 -7.31
CA GLN A 478 2.22 15.47 -7.36
C GLN A 478 1.35 15.84 -6.15
N THR A 479 0.32 16.64 -6.41
CA THR A 479 -0.76 16.91 -5.46
C THR A 479 -1.54 15.61 -5.24
N LEU A 480 -1.39 15.01 -4.06
CA LEU A 480 -2.02 13.74 -3.71
C LEU A 480 -3.54 13.89 -3.53
N ALA A 481 -3.95 15.01 -2.95
CA ALA A 481 -5.34 15.42 -2.78
C ALA A 481 -5.48 16.92 -3.13
N THR A 482 -6.61 17.27 -3.75
CA THR A 482 -7.03 18.65 -3.97
C THR A 482 -8.37 18.85 -3.28
N VAL A 483 -8.50 19.93 -2.50
CA VAL A 483 -9.76 20.28 -1.83
C VAL A 483 -10.40 21.42 -2.58
N HIS A 484 -11.59 21.16 -3.12
CA HIS A 484 -12.31 22.17 -3.87
C HIS A 484 -13.17 23.03 -2.95
N SER A 485 -13.30 24.31 -3.31
CA SER A 485 -14.18 25.26 -2.61
C SER A 485 -15.47 25.57 -3.38
N ASP A 486 -15.72 24.87 -4.49
CA ASP A 486 -16.93 25.02 -5.28
C ASP A 486 -18.15 24.48 -4.52
N LEU A 487 -19.21 25.28 -4.41
CA LEU A 487 -20.44 24.90 -3.71
C LEU A 487 -20.15 24.36 -2.28
N PHE A 488 -19.21 25.01 -1.59
CA PHE A 488 -18.84 24.63 -0.23
C PHE A 488 -20.06 24.65 0.69
N GLN A 489 -20.25 23.57 1.43
CA GLN A 489 -21.27 23.45 2.45
C GLN A 489 -20.58 23.37 3.82
N PRO A 490 -20.94 24.24 4.78
CA PRO A 490 -20.43 24.12 6.13
C PRO A 490 -20.89 22.78 6.72
N PRO A 491 -20.15 22.26 7.72
CA PRO A 491 -20.61 21.12 8.50
C PRO A 491 -22.03 21.34 9.03
N GLU A 492 -22.82 20.26 9.09
CA GLU A 492 -24.24 20.34 9.44
C GLU A 492 -24.41 20.99 10.82
N GLU A 493 -23.53 20.70 11.76
CA GLU A 493 -23.52 21.23 13.13
C GLU A 493 -23.35 22.75 13.26
N TYR A 494 -22.95 23.42 12.18
CA TYR A 494 -22.83 24.88 12.12
C TYR A 494 -23.80 25.51 11.11
N SER A 495 -24.73 24.71 10.57
CA SER A 495 -25.75 25.21 9.66
C SER A 495 -26.86 25.91 10.46
N ASP A 496 -27.12 27.19 10.17
CA ASP A 496 -28.17 27.97 10.83
C ASP A 496 -29.55 27.30 10.67
N GLU A 497 -30.25 27.05 11.79
CA GLU A 497 -31.67 26.60 11.82
C GLU A 497 -32.65 27.53 11.08
N ASN A 498 -32.21 28.72 10.65
CA ASN A 498 -33.07 29.80 10.18
C ASN A 498 -33.77 29.53 8.84
N TRP A 499 -33.41 28.48 8.09
CA TRP A 499 -34.15 28.15 6.86
C TRP A 499 -35.53 27.53 7.14
N ALA A 500 -35.75 26.94 8.33
CA ALA A 500 -37.03 26.31 8.70
C ALA A 500 -38.08 27.30 9.26
N LYS A 501 -37.71 28.57 9.51
CA LYS A 501 -38.64 29.59 10.03
C LYS A 501 -39.19 30.55 8.96
N SER A 502 -38.69 30.52 7.72
CA SER A 502 -39.13 31.45 6.66
C SER A 502 -40.40 31.03 5.90
N THR A 503 -41.03 29.89 6.23
CA THR A 503 -42.30 29.45 5.60
C THR A 503 -43.47 29.40 6.58
N LYS A 504 -43.54 30.33 7.54
CA LYS A 504 -44.83 30.73 8.12
C LYS A 504 -45.33 31.95 7.35
N PRO A 505 -46.48 31.87 6.65
CA PRO A 505 -47.10 33.07 6.12
C PRO A 505 -47.51 33.95 7.30
N ASP A 506 -47.00 35.17 7.33
CA ASP A 506 -47.41 36.19 8.29
C ASP A 506 -48.93 36.38 8.22
N ASN A 507 -49.58 36.20 9.35
CA ASN A 507 -50.97 36.59 9.57
C ASN A 507 -51.10 38.09 9.29
N VAL A 508 -51.74 38.44 8.17
CA VAL A 508 -52.25 39.79 7.93
C VAL A 508 -53.31 40.07 8.98
N LYS A 509 -52.93 40.85 10.00
CA LYS A 509 -53.87 41.59 10.83
C LYS A 509 -54.42 42.75 9.99
N ASP A 510 -55.61 42.60 9.45
CA ASP A 510 -56.43 43.74 9.05
C ASP A 510 -57.06 44.36 10.30
N GLN A 511 -56.52 45.52 10.68
CA GLN A 511 -57.21 46.54 11.46
C GLN A 511 -56.97 47.88 10.79
N SER A 512 -57.98 48.46 10.13
CA SER A 512 -58.72 49.62 10.67
C SER A 512 -59.43 50.43 9.58
N ASN A 513 -60.61 50.91 9.99
CA ASN A 513 -61.46 51.99 9.46
C ASN A 513 -62.41 51.70 8.30
#